data_AF-A0A7C7BYY3-F1
#
_entry.id   AF-A0A7C7BYY3-F1
#
_cell.length_a   1.000
_cell.length_b   1.000
_cell.length_c   1.000
_cell.angle_alpha   90.00
_cell.angle_beta   90.00
_cell.angle_gamma   90.00
#
_symmetry.space_group_name_H-M   'P 1'
#
loop_
_entity.id
_entity.type
_entity.pdbx_description
1 polymer ?
#
loop_
_entity_poly.entity_id
_entity_poly.type
_entity_poly.pdbx_seq_one_letter_code
_entity_poly.pdbx_strand_id
1 'polypeptide(L)' 'QVWMQLDVQNDEAASRAEKAGLKVVMNRCPKIEFARLYGELNWSGVNTNIISAKRPRLKSWA' A
#
# COMPACT_ATOMS: atom_id res chain seq x y z
N GLN A 1 2.50 14.19 7.53
CA GLN A 1 1.42 13.61 6.71
C GLN A 1 0.62 12.64 7.57
N VAL A 2 -0.70 12.56 7.40
CA VAL A 2 -1.58 11.65 8.14
C VAL A 2 -2.26 10.68 7.18
N TRP A 3 -2.38 9.42 7.58
CA TRP A 3 -3.03 8.37 6.81
C TRP A 3 -4.17 7.78 7.64
N MET A 4 -5.34 7.66 7.04
CA MET A 4 -6.47 6.97 7.66
C MET A 4 -6.44 5.48 7.29
N GLN A 5 -7.06 4.65 8.13
CA GLN A 5 -7.26 3.24 7.80
C GLN A 5 -8.08 3.12 6.50
N LEU A 6 -7.93 1.99 5.80
CA LEU A 6 -8.80 1.64 4.68
C LEU A 6 -10.28 1.74 5.11
N ASP A 7 -11.09 2.21 4.16
CA ASP A 7 -12.53 2.46 4.31
C ASP A 7 -12.92 3.53 5.34
N VAL A 8 -11.97 4.12 6.08
CA VAL A 8 -12.23 5.27 6.95
C VAL A 8 -12.02 6.57 6.17
N GLN A 9 -13.09 7.34 6.03
CA GLN A 9 -13.11 8.66 5.38
C GLN A 9 -13.78 9.68 6.29
N ASN A 10 -13.14 10.83 6.49
CA ASN A 10 -13.69 11.93 7.28
C ASN A 10 -13.15 13.27 6.76
N ASP A 11 -14.01 13.98 6.04
CA ASP A 11 -13.64 15.22 5.35
C ASP A 11 -13.37 16.38 6.31
N GLU A 12 -14.07 16.44 7.44
CA GLU A 12 -13.86 17.49 8.45
C GLU A 12 -12.46 17.35 9.09
N ALA A 13 -12.10 16.13 9.48
CA ALA A 13 -10.79 15.83 10.03
C ALA A 13 -9.67 16.07 8.99
N ALA A 14 -9.91 15.72 7.73
CA ALA A 14 -8.99 15.99 6.63
C ALA A 14 -8.77 17.50 6.46
N SER A 15 -9.85 18.30 6.39
CA SER A 15 -9.77 19.76 6.26
C SER A 15 -8.99 20.40 7.41
N ARG A 16 -9.21 19.94 8.65
CA ARG A 16 -8.47 20.41 9.83
C ARG A 16 -6.97 20.11 9.72
N ALA A 17 -6.60 18.91 9.30
CA ALA A 17 -5.21 18.51 9.15
C ALA A 17 -4.52 19.25 7.98
N GLU A 18 -5.21 19.47 6.86
CA GLU A 18 -4.69 20.22 5.72
C GLU A 18 -4.45 21.69 6.07
N LYS A 19 -5.36 22.33 6.80
CA LYS A 19 -5.17 23.71 7.32
C LYS A 19 -3.97 23.82 8.25
N ALA A 20 -3.61 22.75 8.94
CA ALA A 20 -2.39 22.67 9.75
C ALA A 20 -1.12 22.38 8.91
N GLY A 21 -1.23 22.34 7.57
CA GLY A 21 -0.11 22.09 6.66
C GLY A 21 0.25 20.61 6.50
N LEU A 22 -0.58 19.68 6.98
CA LEU A 22 -0.35 18.25 6.83
C LEU A 22 -0.96 17.73 5.54
N LYS A 23 -0.20 16.89 4.82
CA LYS A 23 -0.75 16.07 3.74
C LYS A 23 -1.63 14.96 4.31
N VAL A 24 -2.86 14.84 3.82
CA VAL A 24 -3.83 13.82 4.25
C VAL A 24 -4.00 12.77 3.16
N VAL A 25 -4.02 11.49 3.56
CA VAL A 25 -4.33 10.37 2.66
C VAL A 25 -5.46 9.55 3.29
N MET A 26 -6.57 9.44 2.56
CA MET A 26 -7.74 8.66 2.97
C MET A 26 -7.97 7.51 2.00
N ASN A 27 -8.55 6.42 2.50
CA ASN A 27 -8.86 5.23 1.72
C ASN A 27 -7.68 4.63 0.91
N ARG A 28 -6.47 4.70 1.47
CA ARG A 28 -5.26 4.05 0.93
C ARG A 28 -4.46 3.47 2.08
N CYS A 29 -3.89 2.28 1.90
CA CYS A 29 -3.02 1.65 2.88
C CYS A 29 -1.58 1.66 2.36
N PRO A 30 -0.59 2.08 3.17
CA PRO A 30 0.81 2.05 2.76
C PRO A 30 1.26 0.68 2.29
N LYS A 31 0.80 -0.41 2.93
CA LYS A 31 1.17 -1.78 2.54
C LYS A 31 0.62 -2.17 1.17
N ILE A 32 -0.62 -1.80 0.86
CA ILE A 32 -1.24 -2.10 -0.44
C ILE A 32 -0.56 -1.29 -1.54
N GLU A 33 -0.33 0.00 -1.30
CA GLU A 33 0.36 0.87 -2.26
C GLU A 33 1.79 0.42 -2.51
N PHE A 34 2.51 0.04 -1.45
CA PHE A 34 3.86 -0.46 -1.58
C PHE A 34 3.91 -1.77 -2.38
N ALA A 35 3.00 -2.70 -2.10
CA ALA A 35 2.87 -3.92 -2.88
C ALA A 35 2.52 -3.67 -4.36
N ARG A 36 1.62 -2.73 -4.64
CA ARG A 36 1.22 -2.35 -6.00
C ARG A 36 2.35 -1.69 -6.78
N LEU A 37 3.09 -0.77 -6.15
CA LEU A 37 4.14 0.03 -6.80
C LEU A 37 5.45 -0.73 -6.96
N TYR A 38 5.80 -1.60 -6.00
CA TYR A 38 7.09 -2.29 -5.95
C TYR A 38 6.98 -3.80 -6.15
N GLY A 39 5.78 -4.32 -6.36
CA GLY A 39 5.55 -5.73 -6.68
C GLY A 39 5.86 -6.71 -5.55
N GLU A 40 5.87 -6.25 -4.29
CA GLU A 40 6.24 -7.10 -3.14
C GLU A 40 5.39 -8.37 -3.02
N LEU A 41 4.09 -8.27 -3.29
CA LEU A 41 3.19 -9.42 -3.17
C LEU A 41 3.46 -10.48 -4.25
N ASN A 42 4.06 -10.09 -5.37
CA ASN A 42 4.44 -11.03 -6.43
C ASN A 42 5.58 -11.96 -5.97
N TRP A 43 6.41 -11.54 -5.01
CA TRP A 43 7.45 -12.38 -4.41
C TRP A 43 6.88 -13.59 -3.68
N SER A 44 5.69 -13.42 -3.09
CA SER A 44 4.92 -14.48 -2.45
C SER A 44 3.97 -15.20 -3.42
N GLY A 45 4.04 -14.91 -4.72
CA GLY A 45 3.22 -15.55 -5.75
C GLY A 45 1.79 -15.02 -5.86
N VAL A 46 1.46 -13.89 -5.23
CA VAL A 46 0.12 -13.30 -5.28
C VAL A 46 -0.04 -12.48 -6.56
N ASN A 47 -1.19 -12.61 -7.23
CA ASN A 47 -1.57 -11.82 -8.42
C ASN A 47 -0.52 -11.81 -9.56
N THR A 48 0.23 -12.91 -9.73
CA THR A 48 1.27 -13.05 -10.75
C THR A 48 0.74 -13.48 -12.12
N ASN A 49 -0.53 -13.92 -12.20
CA ASN A 49 -1.10 -14.63 -13.34
C ASN A 49 -0.33 -15.91 -13.75
N ILE A 50 0.50 -16.46 -12.85
CA ILE A 50 1.29 -17.67 -13.08
C ILE A 50 0.89 -18.73 -12.04
N ILE A 51 0.41 -19.88 -12.50
CA ILE A 51 0.11 -21.04 -11.65
C ILE A 51 1.28 -22.02 -11.77
N SER A 52 1.99 -22.26 -10.66
CA SER A 52 3.16 -23.15 -10.61
C SER A 52 3.30 -23.79 -9.23
N ALA A 53 3.71 -25.06 -9.19
CA ALA A 53 4.08 -25.75 -7.95
C ALA A 53 5.52 -25.46 -7.48
N LYS A 54 6.32 -24.77 -8.30
CA LYS A 54 7.72 -24.42 -7.96
C LYS A 54 7.76 -23.15 -7.11
N ARG A 55 8.52 -23.16 -6.02
CA ARG A 55 8.71 -21.99 -5.16
C ARG A 55 9.50 -20.89 -5.92
N PRO A 56 9.02 -19.63 -5.95
CA PRO A 56 9.77 -18.52 -6.54
C PRO A 56 11.12 -18.33 -5.85
N ARG A 57 12.19 -18.11 -6.64
CA ARG A 57 13.48 -17.70 -6.10
C ARG A 57 13.44 -16.20 -5.82
N LEU A 58 13.38 -15.82 -4.55
CA LEU A 58 13.59 -14.44 -4.13
C LEU A 58 14.98 -13.99 -4.59
N LYS A 59 15.10 -12.82 -5.22
CA LYS A 59 16.40 -12.22 -5.46
C LYS A 59 17.00 -11.85 -4.11
N SER A 60 18.08 -12.50 -3.71
CA SER A 60 18.91 -12.04 -2.61
C SER A 60 19.49 -10.69 -3.02
N TRP A 61 19.13 -9.63 -2.30
CA TRP A 61 19.77 -8.34 -2.48
C TRP A 61 21.22 -8.49 -2.00
N ALA A 62 22.15 -8.42 -2.95
CA ALA A 62 23.54 -8.08 -2.70
C ALA A 62 23.70 -6.59 -3.00
#